data_AF-A0A256Y548-F1
#
_entry.id   AF-A0A256Y548-F1
#
_cell.length_a   1.000
_cell.length_b   1.000
_cell.length_c   1.000
_cell.angle_alpha   90.00
_cell.angle_beta   90.00
_cell.angle_gamma   90.00
#
_symmetry.space_group_name_H-M   'P 1'
#
loop_
_entity.id
_entity.type
_entity.pdbx_description
1 polymer ?
#
loop_
_entity_poly.entity_id
_entity_poly.type
_entity_poly.pdbx_seq_one_letter_code
_entity_poly.pdbx_strand_id
1 'polypeptide(L)'
;MQLLLIKYAELWLKSEKIKRKFSLKLKKNIEDLFFDQNIKAEFLFKRDYILVKADDVYREKIKKCLSFVCGIEYFCFAKYCKLSD
;
A
#
# COMPACT_ATOMS: atom_id res chain seq x y z
N MET A 1 -9.72 -9.43 -8.72
CA MET A 1 -9.20 -8.37 -7.82
C MET A 1 -8.86 -8.91 -6.45
N GLN A 2 -7.61 -8.72 -6.04
CA GLN A 2 -7.10 -9.00 -4.71
C GLN A 2 -6.92 -7.68 -3.96
N LEU A 3 -7.12 -7.69 -2.64
CA LEU A 3 -6.81 -6.55 -1.80
C LEU A 3 -5.36 -6.72 -1.32
N LEU A 4 -4.62 -5.64 -1.29
CA LEU A 4 -3.30 -5.56 -0.70
C LEU A 4 -3.37 -4.52 0.41
N LEU A 5 -2.95 -4.91 1.60
CA LEU A 5 -2.82 -4.02 2.75
C LEU A 5 -1.33 -3.76 2.98
N ILE A 6 -0.96 -2.48 2.97
CA ILE A 6 0.40 -2.02 3.21
C ILE A 6 0.40 -1.26 4.52
N LYS A 7 1.05 -1.80 5.54
CA LYS A 7 1.35 -1.07 6.78
C LYS A 7 2.69 -0.40 6.62
N TYR A 8 2.70 0.90 6.79
CA TYR A 8 3.92 1.69 6.74
C TYR A 8 4.55 1.77 8.12
N ALA A 9 5.88 1.87 8.14
CA ALA A 9 6.63 1.95 9.38
C ALA A 9 6.20 3.20 10.15
N GLU A 10 5.78 2.98 11.38
CA GLU A 10 5.73 4.02 12.39
C GLU A 10 7.18 4.38 12.74
N LEU A 11 7.81 5.13 11.84
CA LEU A 11 8.82 6.10 12.28
C LEU A 11 8.20 6.80 13.48
N TRP A 12 8.99 7.05 14.53
CA TRP A 12 8.61 7.68 15.78
C TRP A 12 8.13 9.14 15.58
N LEU A 13 7.15 9.32 14.70
CA LEU A 13 6.61 10.55 14.16
C LEU A 13 5.65 11.07 15.21
N LYS A 14 6.21 11.87 16.13
CA LYS A 14 5.53 12.44 17.29
C LYS A 14 4.32 13.33 16.96
N SER A 15 4.07 13.64 15.69
CA SER A 15 2.97 14.52 15.25
C SER A 15 2.17 13.90 14.09
N GLU A 16 0.84 13.93 14.22
CA GLU A 16 -0.13 13.54 13.18
C GLU A 16 0.09 14.25 11.84
N LYS A 17 0.53 15.52 11.87
CA LYS A 17 0.84 16.26 10.64
C LYS A 17 2.00 15.63 9.88
N ILE A 18 3.00 15.12 10.59
CA ILE A 18 4.17 14.47 9.98
C ILE A 18 3.79 13.08 9.49
N LYS A 19 3.03 12.31 10.28
CA LYS A 19 2.47 11.02 9.85
C LYS A 19 1.70 11.15 8.54
N ARG A 20 0.82 12.15 8.43
CA ARG A 20 0.06 12.43 7.21
C ARG A 20 0.94 12.81 6.02
N LYS A 21 1.97 13.65 6.22
CA LYS A 21 2.91 13.99 5.15
C LYS A 21 3.70 12.77 4.68
N PHE A 22 4.17 11.96 5.62
CA PHE A 22 4.89 10.73 5.34
C PHE A 22 4.03 9.74 4.56
N SER A 23 2.81 9.46 5.03
CA SER A 23 1.91 8.50 4.40
C SER A 23 1.48 8.93 2.99
N LEU A 24 1.24 10.22 2.77
CA LEU A 24 0.98 10.77 1.43
C LEU A 24 2.19 10.63 0.51
N LYS A 25 3.40 10.89 1.01
CA LYS A 25 4.62 10.77 0.21
C LYS A 25 4.91 9.30 -0.14
N LEU A 26 4.77 8.39 0.83
CA LEU A 26 4.93 6.96 0.62
C LEU A 26 3.90 6.43 -0.37
N LYS A 27 2.63 6.80 -0.23
CA LYS A 27 1.57 6.47 -1.19
C LYS A 27 1.98 6.87 -2.60
N LYS A 28 2.38 8.14 -2.80
CA LYS A 28 2.77 8.64 -4.11
C LYS A 28 3.93 7.84 -4.70
N ASN A 29 4.96 7.54 -3.90
CA ASN A 29 6.10 6.75 -4.37
C ASN A 29 5.67 5.32 -4.80
N ILE A 30 4.71 4.70 -4.12
CA ILE A 30 4.17 3.38 -4.50
C ILE A 30 3.33 3.48 -5.77
N GLU A 31 2.52 4.54 -5.91
CA GLU A 31 1.75 4.82 -7.13
C GLU A 31 2.67 4.98 -8.35
N ASP A 32 3.71 5.81 -8.22
CA ASP A 32 4.72 6.04 -9.26
C ASP A 32 5.43 4.71 -9.63
N LEU A 33 5.83 3.91 -8.63
CA LEU A 33 6.44 2.60 -8.85
C LEU A 33 5.51 1.62 -9.58
N PHE A 34 4.22 1.60 -9.24
CA PHE A 34 3.25 0.72 -9.90
C PHE A 34 3.01 1.17 -11.34
N PHE A 35 3.00 2.49 -11.58
CA PHE A 35 2.89 3.06 -12.92
C PHE A 35 4.08 2.65 -13.80
N ASP A 36 5.32 2.84 -13.32
CA ASP A 36 6.55 2.45 -14.04
C ASP A 36 6.58 0.96 -14.38
N GLN A 37 5.97 0.15 -13.51
CA GLN A 37 5.87 -1.29 -13.66
C GLN A 37 4.61 -1.72 -14.44
N ASN A 38 3.83 -0.80 -15.03
CA ASN A 38 2.59 -1.11 -15.75
C ASN A 38 1.61 -1.96 -14.93
N ILE A 39 1.53 -1.73 -13.62
CA ILE A 39 0.60 -2.40 -12.70
C ILE A 39 -0.63 -1.51 -12.56
N LYS A 40 -1.79 -2.01 -13.01
CA LYS A 40 -3.08 -1.33 -12.79
C LYS A 40 -3.55 -1.58 -11.36
N ALA A 41 -3.74 -0.51 -10.60
CA ALA A 41 -4.20 -0.59 -9.22
C ALA A 41 -5.02 0.63 -8.80
N GLU A 42 -5.95 0.43 -7.87
CA GLU A 42 -6.74 1.47 -7.19
C GLU A 42 -6.23 1.63 -5.76
N PHE A 43 -5.85 2.84 -5.36
CA PHE A 43 -5.30 3.14 -4.03
C PHE A 43 -6.35 3.80 -3.14
N LEU A 44 -6.72 3.14 -2.04
CA LEU A 44 -7.60 3.65 -1.00
C LEU A 44 -6.78 3.96 0.26
N PHE A 45 -6.83 5.21 0.70
CA PHE A 45 -6.09 5.63 1.89
C PHE A 45 -6.93 5.46 3.15
N LYS A 46 -6.38 4.76 4.15
CA LYS A 46 -6.92 4.67 5.51
C LYS A 46 -5.85 5.15 6.48
N ARG A 47 -6.26 5.56 7.69
CA ARG A 47 -5.37 6.28 8.63
C ARG A 47 -4.04 5.58 8.81
N ASP A 48 -4.04 4.27 9.06
CA ASP A 48 -2.83 3.55 9.48
C ASP A 48 -2.28 2.60 8.41
N TYR A 49 -2.93 2.55 7.24
CA TYR A 49 -2.57 1.62 6.17
C TYR A 49 -2.99 2.12 4.80
N ILE A 50 -2.24 1.72 3.79
CA ILE A 50 -2.57 1.94 2.38
C ILE A 50 -3.25 0.66 1.88
N LEU A 51 -4.50 0.78 1.45
CA LEU A 51 -5.18 -0.29 0.74
C LEU A 51 -4.96 -0.13 -0.75
N VAL A 52 -4.60 -1.21 -1.41
CA VAL A 52 -4.42 -1.25 -2.85
C VAL A 52 -5.28 -2.38 -3.40
N LYS A 53 -6.10 -2.10 -4.40
CA LYS A 53 -6.79 -3.15 -5.15
C LYS A 53 -6.06 -3.34 -6.46
N ALA A 54 -5.64 -4.57 -6.74
CA ALA A 54 -4.99 -4.92 -7.99
C ALA A 54 -5.45 -6.31 -8.44
N ASP A 55 -5.26 -6.62 -9.72
CA ASP A 55 -5.52 -7.97 -10.21
C ASP A 55 -4.44 -8.97 -9.78
N ASP A 56 -4.85 -10.21 -9.54
CA ASP A 56 -3.98 -11.28 -9.03
C ASP A 56 -2.83 -11.61 -10.00
N VAL A 57 -3.01 -11.32 -11.29
CA VAL A 57 -1.96 -11.42 -12.32
C VAL A 57 -0.71 -10.60 -11.99
N TYR A 58 -0.85 -9.53 -11.19
CA TYR A 58 0.26 -8.67 -10.79
C TYR A 58 0.93 -9.12 -9.48
N ARG A 59 0.45 -10.16 -8.80
CA ARG A 59 0.84 -10.52 -7.43
C ARG A 59 2.34 -10.66 -7.23
N GLU A 60 3.01 -11.43 -8.07
CA GLU A 60 4.46 -11.64 -7.97
C GLU A 60 5.26 -10.37 -8.31
N LYS A 61 4.74 -9.56 -9.23
CA LYS A 61 5.35 -8.27 -9.58
C LYS A 61 5.26 -7.29 -8.42
N ILE A 62 4.08 -7.20 -7.80
CA ILE A 62 3.82 -6.38 -6.62
C ILE A 62 4.75 -6.77 -5.46
N LYS A 63 4.90 -8.06 -5.17
CA LYS A 63 5.82 -8.55 -4.12
C LYS A 63 7.25 -8.03 -4.34
N LYS A 64 7.75 -8.16 -5.57
CA LYS A 64 9.10 -7.70 -5.94
C LYS A 64 9.25 -6.19 -5.87
N CYS A 65 8.22 -5.44 -6.24
CA CYS A 65 8.26 -3.97 -6.18
C CYS A 65 8.33 -3.48 -4.73
N LEU A 66 7.45 -4.01 -3.87
CA LEU A 66 7.29 -3.51 -2.51
C LEU A 66 8.39 -3.94 -1.55
N SER A 67 9.09 -5.05 -1.82
CA SER A 67 10.19 -5.52 -0.98
C SER A 67 11.34 -4.53 -0.83
N PHE A 68 11.47 -3.56 -1.76
CA PHE A 68 12.54 -2.56 -1.75
C PHE A 68 12.06 -1.16 -1.37
N VAL A 69 10.76 -0.98 -1.08
CA VAL A 69 10.22 0.34 -0.73
C VAL A 69 10.51 0.64 0.74
N CYS A 70 11.46 1.54 0.98
CA CYS A 70 11.75 2.05 2.31
C CYS A 70 10.51 2.74 2.91
N GLY A 71 10.25 2.48 4.19
CA GLY A 71 9.09 3.02 4.90
C GLY A 71 7.86 2.11 4.91
N ILE A 72 7.90 0.96 4.23
CA ILE A 72 6.94 -0.13 4.45
C ILE A 72 7.44 -1.00 5.61
N GLU A 73 6.59 -1.26 6.60
CA GLU A 73 6.88 -2.20 7.70
C GLU A 73 6.54 -3.62 7.28
N TYR A 74 5.33 -3.81 6.76
CA TYR A 74 4.89 -5.06 6.16
C TYR A 74 3.80 -4.80 5.13
N PHE A 75 3.61 -5.77 4.23
CA PHE A 75 2.45 -5.81 3.36
C PHE A 75 1.87 -7.22 3.31
N CYS A 76 0.55 -7.34 3.13
CA CYS A 76 -0.12 -8.62 3.00
C CYS A 76 -1.21 -8.57 1.94
N PHE A 77 -1.40 -9.70 1.27
CA PHE A 77 -2.53 -9.88 0.37
C PHE A 77 -3.72 -10.39 1.16
N ALA A 78 -4.85 -9.70 1.02
CA ALA A 78 -6.10 -9.99 1.68
C ALA A 78 -7.21 -10.24 0.65
N LYS A 79 -8.26 -10.93 1.09
CA LYS A 79 -9.53 -11.02 0.35
C LYS A 79 -10.53 -10.11 1.04
N TYR A 80 -11.30 -9.38 0.25
CA TYR A 80 -12.43 -8.62 0.79
C TYR A 80 -13.55 -9.62 1.12
N CYS A 81 -13.82 -9.81 2.41
CA CYS A 81 -15.02 -10.52 2.86
C CYS A 81 -16.09 -9.48 3.15
N LYS A 82 -17.19 -9.52 2.40
CA LYS A 82 -18.42 -8.84 2.81
C LYS A 82 -18.89 -9.61 4.04
N LEU A 83 -18.86 -9.00 5.21
CA LEU A 83 -19.57 -9.54 6.38
C LEU A 83 -21.05 -9.47 6.00
N SER A 84 -21.68 -10.63 5.86
CA SER A 84 -23.13 -10.73 5.76
C SER A 84 -23.70 -10.19 7.07
N ASP A 85 -24.62 -9.22 6.97
CA ASP A 85 -25.46 -8.81 8.11
C ASP A 85 -26.36 -9.95 8.58
#